data_AF-A0AAW0GAA5-F1
#
_entry.id   AF-A0AAW0GAA5-F1
#
_cell.length_a   1.000
_cell.length_b   1.000
_cell.length_c   1.000
_cell.angle_alpha   90.00
_cell.angle_beta   90.00
_cell.angle_gamma   90.00
#
_symmetry.space_group_name_H-M   'P 1'
#
loop_
_entity.id
_entity.type
_entity.pdbx_description
1 polymer ?
#
loop_
_entity_poly.entity_id
_entity_poly.type
_entity_poly.pdbx_seq_one_letter_code
_entity_poly.pdbx_strand_id
1 'polypeptide(L)'
;MLSIVSKRAALRYKHTGTTPIRGTRQLSSTRTCRSTTNEPNTSTDVPKKPGLLSWAQSNSKISSVFSALILLGIGSTAYGVYEFYQMFTLWPLEVRGDLRAGIKAKNNGDFVMSERFLRRALETANQLPLDRLSPEPYLKLSGIAIVLGEVLEKANRPQEAYEVYETALAQLQNPSPHSPVPAPPSPTNPDAPSPPSPELTRSSYTLTGPERVRAATISFKLAEMADTYTLPLPEQEKHLVYTVEELLRVIRDYNGVIPNKSELEEQEVALGELELPSWVSKLDLVVPLETLGGFYGKTGKEEFAVPLYLSALSVLSPSRRSTVETRCQGAHIMNSLASSLTQKPTPERRKQAEIWLRKALHVIDETKTVAKHQNSPTASEDLGQCELTLAVALFNLGELREMAGDNHDARKWYTASRKQSSIVKLREGVIEADVALRRLEKTSKSDT
;
A
#
# COMPACT_ATOMS: atom_id res chain seq x y z
N MET A 1 6.97 -14.86 -25.81
CA MET A 1 6.78 -15.86 -24.75
C MET A 1 7.06 -15.17 -23.42
N LEU A 2 6.03 -14.78 -22.66
CA LEU A 2 6.24 -14.45 -21.25
C LEU A 2 6.47 -15.79 -20.53
N SER A 3 7.72 -16.06 -20.13
CA SER A 3 8.04 -17.23 -19.30
C SER A 3 7.07 -17.31 -18.13
N ILE A 4 6.59 -18.52 -17.82
CA ILE A 4 5.66 -18.82 -16.71
C ILE A 4 6.21 -18.28 -15.38
N VAL A 5 7.54 -18.15 -15.26
CA VAL A 5 8.25 -17.52 -14.15
C VAL A 5 7.83 -16.05 -13.97
N SER A 6 7.80 -15.25 -15.04
CA SER A 6 7.43 -13.82 -14.98
C SER A 6 5.95 -13.65 -14.61
N LYS A 7 5.07 -14.51 -15.15
CA LYS A 7 3.62 -14.48 -14.86
C LYS A 7 3.28 -14.82 -13.40
N ARG A 8 4.05 -15.69 -12.73
CA ARG A 8 3.74 -16.18 -11.36
C ARG A 8 4.66 -15.62 -10.26
N ALA A 9 5.87 -15.15 -10.58
CA ALA A 9 6.68 -14.38 -9.64
C ALA A 9 5.95 -13.09 -9.22
N ALA A 10 5.26 -12.44 -10.16
CA ALA A 10 4.36 -11.32 -9.88
C ALA A 10 3.21 -11.69 -8.92
N LEU A 11 2.72 -12.94 -8.96
CA LEU A 11 1.65 -13.41 -8.05
C LEU A 11 2.16 -13.75 -6.65
N ARG A 12 3.39 -14.27 -6.49
CA ARG A 12 3.95 -14.56 -5.14
C ARG A 12 4.35 -13.31 -4.37
N TYR A 13 4.87 -12.28 -5.05
CA TYR A 13 5.18 -11.01 -4.38
C TYR A 13 3.89 -10.29 -3.93
N LYS A 14 2.82 -10.36 -4.73
CA LYS A 14 1.49 -9.84 -4.37
C LYS A 14 0.92 -10.43 -3.07
N HIS A 15 1.22 -11.70 -2.75
CA HIS A 15 0.76 -12.33 -1.50
C HIS A 15 1.57 -11.95 -0.25
N THR A 16 2.80 -11.44 -0.40
CA THR A 16 3.62 -10.95 0.72
C THR A 16 3.52 -9.43 0.91
N GLY A 17 3.00 -8.71 -0.10
CA GLY A 17 2.90 -7.25 -0.13
C GLY A 17 1.58 -6.67 0.37
N THR A 18 0.80 -7.37 1.19
CA THR A 18 -0.26 -6.71 1.97
C THR A 18 0.41 -5.93 3.09
N THR A 19 0.99 -4.77 2.77
CA THR A 19 1.37 -3.79 3.76
C THR A 19 0.09 -3.41 4.51
N PRO A 20 0.01 -3.65 5.83
CA PRO A 20 -1.10 -3.14 6.61
C PRO A 20 -1.04 -1.61 6.51
N ILE A 21 -2.19 -1.02 6.19
CA ILE A 21 -2.46 0.40 6.36
C ILE A 21 -1.83 0.82 7.70
N ARG A 22 -0.91 1.79 7.64
CA ARG A 22 -0.09 2.28 8.75
C ARG A 22 -0.98 2.73 9.91
N GLY A 23 -1.29 1.80 10.80
CA GLY A 23 -2.03 2.00 12.04
C GLY A 23 -1.19 1.45 13.21
N THR A 24 -0.69 2.38 14.03
CA THR A 24 -0.29 2.21 15.43
C THR A 24 0.62 1.02 15.80
N ARG A 25 1.88 1.32 16.12
CA ARG A 25 2.82 0.42 16.83
C ARG A 25 2.20 -0.09 18.14
N GLN A 26 1.94 -1.39 18.24
CA GLN A 26 1.76 -2.08 19.51
C GLN A 26 3.13 -2.33 20.15
N LEU A 27 3.36 -1.73 21.31
CA LEU A 27 4.40 -2.14 22.26
C LEU A 27 3.74 -3.10 23.25
N SER A 28 4.05 -4.39 23.13
CA SER A 28 3.75 -5.39 24.17
C SER A 28 5.07 -5.88 24.76
N SER A 29 5.29 -5.63 26.04
CA SER A 29 6.23 -6.41 26.84
C SER A 29 5.84 -6.34 28.31
N THR A 30 5.08 -7.34 28.73
CA THR A 30 4.88 -7.71 30.13
C THR A 30 6.14 -8.37 30.67
N ARG A 31 6.75 -7.82 31.73
CA ARG A 31 7.63 -8.59 32.62
C ARG A 31 7.17 -8.45 34.06
N THR A 32 6.66 -9.57 34.56
CA THR A 32 6.38 -9.89 35.96
C THR A 32 7.71 -10.09 36.67
N CYS A 33 7.97 -9.37 37.77
CA CYS A 33 9.08 -9.67 38.68
C CYS A 33 8.56 -10.26 39.99
N ARG A 34 9.12 -11.43 40.30
CA ARG A 34 8.91 -12.25 41.50
C ARG A 34 9.71 -11.66 42.66
N SER A 35 9.05 -11.50 43.81
CA SER A 35 9.64 -11.12 45.10
C SER A 35 10.38 -12.29 45.72
N THR A 36 11.60 -12.06 46.20
CA THR A 36 12.26 -12.90 47.21
C THR A 36 12.78 -11.99 48.31
N THR A 37 12.18 -12.15 49.48
CA THR A 37 12.57 -11.64 50.79
C THR A 37 13.91 -12.22 51.23
N ASN A 38 14.75 -11.40 51.85
CA ASN A 38 15.62 -11.81 52.97
C ASN A 38 16.11 -10.56 53.73
N GLU A 39 15.66 -10.45 54.98
CA GLU A 39 16.27 -9.74 56.10
C GLU A 39 17.47 -10.57 56.64
N PRO A 40 18.42 -10.05 57.47
CA PRO A 40 18.10 -9.43 58.78
C PRO A 40 19.04 -8.32 59.32
N ASN A 41 18.51 -7.58 60.33
CA ASN A 41 19.08 -7.06 61.60
C ASN A 41 20.46 -6.34 61.59
N THR A 42 20.74 -5.22 62.29
CA THR A 42 20.24 -4.66 63.56
C THR A 42 20.86 -3.26 63.79
N SER A 43 20.29 -2.51 64.74
CA SER A 43 20.93 -1.49 65.61
C SER A 43 20.71 0.01 65.32
N THR A 44 19.72 0.56 66.03
CA THR A 44 19.68 1.82 66.81
C THR A 44 20.61 2.99 66.42
N ASP A 45 20.00 4.13 66.05
CA ASP A 45 19.99 5.33 66.88
C ASP A 45 19.13 6.46 66.25
N VAL A 46 18.30 7.09 67.07
CA VAL A 46 17.51 8.30 66.73
C VAL A 46 18.21 9.47 67.43
N PRO A 47 18.58 10.56 66.71
CA PRO A 47 17.72 11.74 66.83
C PRO A 47 17.71 12.74 65.65
N LYS A 48 16.64 13.55 65.69
CA LYS A 48 16.44 14.89 65.08
C LYS A 48 16.08 14.96 63.59
N LYS A 49 14.82 15.32 63.37
CA LYS A 49 14.25 15.83 62.11
C LYS A 49 15.02 17.06 61.61
N PRO A 50 15.53 17.05 60.36
CA PRO A 50 15.72 18.25 59.56
C PRO A 50 14.51 18.46 58.65
N GLY A 51 14.13 19.72 58.45
CA GLY A 51 12.96 20.13 57.67
C GLY A 51 12.94 19.59 56.23
N LEU A 52 11.73 19.37 55.74
CA LEU A 52 11.34 18.85 54.41
C LEU A 52 11.81 19.69 53.20
N LEU A 53 12.73 20.65 53.37
CA LEU A 53 13.12 21.63 52.34
C LEU A 53 14.64 21.89 52.25
N SER A 54 15.49 20.91 52.59
CA SER A 54 16.96 21.08 52.56
C SER A 54 17.68 20.37 51.41
N TRP A 55 17.00 19.62 50.53
CA TRP A 55 17.68 18.91 49.43
C TRP A 55 17.87 19.75 48.15
N ALA A 56 17.41 21.01 48.14
CA ALA A 56 17.48 21.90 46.98
C ALA A 56 18.80 22.69 46.85
N GLN A 57 19.90 22.21 47.44
CA GLN A 57 21.22 22.81 47.27
C GLN A 57 22.27 21.77 46.87
N SER A 58 22.24 21.36 45.59
CA SER A 58 23.48 21.02 44.88
C SER A 58 23.35 21.36 43.39
N ASN A 59 24.34 22.09 42.89
CA ASN A 59 24.68 22.36 41.47
C ASN A 59 23.52 22.65 40.51
N SER A 60 23.28 23.94 40.30
CA SER A 60 22.28 24.59 39.43
C SER A 60 22.23 24.14 37.97
N LYS A 61 23.17 23.32 37.49
CA LYS A 61 23.13 22.75 36.13
C LYS A 61 22.36 21.43 36.03
N ILE A 62 22.32 20.63 37.10
CA ILE A 62 21.65 19.32 37.10
C ILE A 62 20.15 19.46 37.33
N SER A 63 19.74 20.44 38.14
CA SER A 63 18.32 20.75 38.43
C SER A 63 17.54 21.24 37.19
N SER A 64 18.17 22.05 36.35
CA SER A 64 17.52 22.55 35.11
C SER A 64 17.30 21.44 34.08
N VAL A 65 18.29 20.53 33.91
CA VAL A 65 18.17 19.38 33.01
C VAL A 65 17.08 18.41 33.49
N PHE A 66 17.03 18.11 34.79
CA PHE A 66 15.97 17.27 35.36
C PHE A 66 14.59 17.89 35.19
N SER A 67 14.46 19.20 35.42
CA SER A 67 13.19 19.92 35.23
C SER A 67 12.75 19.90 33.76
N ALA A 68 13.68 20.09 32.81
CA ALA A 68 13.41 20.00 31.38
C ALA A 68 12.96 18.59 30.95
N LEU A 69 13.60 17.54 31.48
CA LEU A 69 13.22 16.15 31.20
C LEU A 69 11.85 15.80 31.78
N ILE A 70 11.50 16.30 32.98
CA ILE A 70 10.17 16.13 33.57
C ILE A 70 9.11 16.86 32.72
N LEU A 71 9.39 18.09 32.29
CA LEU A 71 8.46 18.85 31.44
C LEU A 71 8.23 18.15 30.08
N LEU A 72 9.29 17.60 29.49
CA LEU A 72 9.23 16.82 28.26
C LEU A 72 8.49 15.48 28.47
N GLY A 73 8.72 14.81 29.60
CA GLY A 73 8.02 13.59 29.99
C GLY A 73 6.51 13.79 30.21
N ILE A 74 6.12 14.85 30.92
CA ILE A 74 4.72 15.21 31.11
C ILE A 74 4.10 15.65 29.77
N GLY A 75 4.80 16.48 28.99
CA GLY A 75 4.34 16.93 27.67
C GLY A 75 4.12 15.77 26.70
N SER A 76 5.05 14.83 26.62
CA SER A 76 4.92 13.63 25.78
C SER A 76 3.80 12.70 26.23
N THR A 77 3.60 12.53 27.55
CA THR A 77 2.50 11.72 28.07
C THR A 77 1.14 12.37 27.82
N ALA A 78 1.03 13.69 28.05
CA ALA A 78 -0.18 14.45 27.77
C ALA A 78 -0.53 14.42 26.27
N TYR A 79 0.47 14.60 25.39
CA TYR A 79 0.31 14.47 23.95
C TYR A 79 -0.14 13.04 23.56
N GLY A 80 0.51 12.00 24.10
CA GLY A 80 0.13 10.62 23.86
C GLY A 80 -1.29 10.28 24.32
N VAL A 81 -1.71 10.79 25.48
CA VAL A 81 -3.09 10.63 25.99
C VAL A 81 -4.09 11.41 25.15
N TYR A 82 -3.74 12.61 24.68
CA TYR A 82 -4.59 13.41 23.80
C TYR A 82 -4.81 12.73 22.45
N GLU A 83 -3.74 12.26 21.80
CA GLU A 83 -3.81 11.46 20.56
C GLU A 83 -4.64 10.19 20.77
N PHE A 84 -4.40 9.48 21.87
CA PHE A 84 -5.17 8.29 22.23
C PHE A 84 -6.65 8.60 22.44
N TYR A 85 -6.98 9.70 23.12
CA TYR A 85 -8.36 10.17 23.31
C TYR A 85 -9.03 10.52 21.97
N GLN A 86 -8.33 11.25 21.10
CA GLN A 86 -8.81 11.60 19.76
C GLN A 86 -9.12 10.36 18.91
N MET A 87 -8.30 9.30 19.00
CA MET A 87 -8.59 8.02 18.36
C MET A 87 -9.90 7.38 18.86
N PHE A 88 -10.25 7.58 20.13
CA PHE A 88 -11.52 7.07 20.67
C PHE A 88 -12.73 7.97 20.39
N THR A 89 -12.53 9.25 20.09
CA THR A 89 -13.62 10.20 19.80
C THR A 89 -13.91 10.39 18.31
N LEU A 90 -13.08 9.83 17.42
CA LEU A 90 -13.22 9.96 15.96
C LEU A 90 -14.56 9.45 15.39
N TRP A 91 -15.15 8.45 16.05
CA TRP A 91 -16.38 7.79 15.62
C TRP A 91 -17.60 8.22 16.47
N PRO A 92 -18.79 8.44 15.86
CA PRO A 92 -20.03 8.68 16.59
C PRO A 92 -20.30 7.58 17.62
N LEU A 93 -20.99 7.93 18.71
CA LEU A 93 -21.29 6.98 19.81
C LEU A 93 -22.13 5.79 19.31
N GLU A 94 -22.99 6.05 18.33
CA GLU A 94 -23.91 5.12 17.68
C GLU A 94 -23.16 4.01 16.94
N VAL A 95 -22.00 4.31 16.34
CA VAL A 95 -21.23 3.35 15.50
C VAL A 95 -20.11 2.68 16.29
N ARG A 96 -19.51 3.41 17.24
CA ARG A 96 -18.25 3.05 17.92
C ARG A 96 -18.31 1.72 18.67
N GLY A 97 -19.45 1.39 19.30
CA GLY A 97 -19.61 0.16 20.07
C GLY A 97 -19.47 -1.09 19.20
N ASP A 98 -20.29 -1.17 18.15
CA ASP A 98 -20.26 -2.28 17.20
C ASP A 98 -18.95 -2.34 16.41
N LEU A 99 -18.40 -1.19 15.99
CA LEU A 99 -17.12 -1.16 15.27
C LEU A 99 -15.97 -1.74 16.10
N ARG A 100 -15.86 -1.37 17.38
CA ARG A 100 -14.81 -1.91 18.28
C ARG A 100 -14.99 -3.40 18.53
N ALA A 101 -16.22 -3.85 18.74
CA ALA A 101 -16.52 -5.26 18.93
C ALA A 101 -16.18 -6.09 17.68
N GLY A 102 -16.52 -5.57 16.49
CA GLY A 102 -16.19 -6.19 15.22
C GLY A 102 -14.69 -6.31 14.97
N ILE A 103 -13.93 -5.24 15.19
CA ILE A 103 -12.46 -5.26 15.06
C ILE A 103 -11.83 -6.20 16.10
N LYS A 104 -12.32 -6.21 17.34
CA LYS A 104 -11.84 -7.12 18.39
C LYS A 104 -12.06 -8.58 17.99
N ALA A 105 -13.25 -8.93 17.49
CA ALA A 105 -13.57 -10.27 17.02
C ALA A 105 -12.70 -10.68 15.82
N LYS A 106 -12.48 -9.78 14.84
CA LYS A 106 -11.56 -9.97 13.71
C LYS A 106 -10.16 -10.34 14.18
N ASN A 107 -9.63 -9.58 15.15
CA ASN A 107 -8.28 -9.79 15.68
C ASN A 107 -8.16 -11.10 16.48
N ASN A 108 -9.28 -11.58 17.05
CA ASN A 108 -9.36 -12.87 17.72
C ASN A 108 -9.56 -14.06 16.75
N GLY A 109 -9.72 -13.80 15.44
CA GLY A 109 -10.01 -14.83 14.44
C GLY A 109 -11.47 -15.29 14.40
N ASP A 110 -12.37 -14.66 15.15
CA ASP A 110 -13.81 -14.94 15.10
C ASP A 110 -14.46 -14.10 14.00
N PHE A 111 -14.33 -14.58 12.76
CA PHE A 111 -14.82 -13.86 11.58
C PHE A 111 -16.34 -13.77 11.52
N VAL A 112 -17.06 -14.77 12.03
CA VAL A 112 -18.54 -14.78 12.04
C VAL A 112 -19.07 -13.71 12.99
N MET A 113 -18.53 -13.63 14.20
CA MET A 113 -18.90 -12.59 15.14
C MET A 113 -18.48 -11.21 14.62
N SER A 114 -17.27 -11.11 14.06
CA SER A 114 -16.76 -9.87 13.47
C SER A 114 -17.69 -9.31 12.38
N GLU A 115 -18.10 -10.14 11.43
CA GLU A 115 -19.00 -9.76 10.35
C GLU A 115 -20.31 -9.18 10.89
N ARG A 116 -20.95 -9.86 11.86
CA ARG A 116 -22.22 -9.39 12.45
C ARG A 116 -22.09 -8.00 13.06
N PHE A 117 -21.01 -7.74 13.77
CA PHE A 117 -20.74 -6.42 14.35
C PHE A 117 -20.45 -5.38 13.27
N LEU A 118 -19.63 -5.71 12.27
CA LEU A 118 -19.24 -4.77 11.22
C LEU A 118 -20.40 -4.42 10.28
N ARG A 119 -21.29 -5.36 9.96
CA ARG A 119 -22.52 -5.08 9.19
C ARG A 119 -23.42 -4.11 9.93
N ARG A 120 -23.68 -4.32 11.23
CA ARG A 120 -24.46 -3.39 12.05
C ARG A 120 -23.81 -2.02 12.18
N ALA A 121 -22.49 -1.97 12.33
CA ALA A 121 -21.75 -0.72 12.35
C ALA A 121 -21.86 0.04 11.03
N LEU A 122 -21.72 -0.65 9.89
CA LEU A 122 -21.82 -0.05 8.55
C LEU A 122 -23.25 0.43 8.27
N GLU A 123 -24.26 -0.38 8.58
CA GLU A 123 -25.66 -0.02 8.46
C GLU A 123 -26.00 1.22 9.30
N THR A 124 -25.59 1.23 10.57
CA THR A 124 -25.76 2.38 11.46
C THR A 124 -25.06 3.62 10.91
N ALA A 125 -23.82 3.48 10.42
CA ALA A 125 -23.07 4.60 9.87
C ALA A 125 -23.72 5.17 8.60
N ASN A 126 -24.25 4.32 7.72
CA ASN A 126 -25.00 4.74 6.53
C ASN A 126 -26.31 5.46 6.89
N GLN A 127 -26.88 5.26 8.07
CA GLN A 127 -28.10 5.95 8.49
C GLN A 127 -27.82 7.32 9.14
N LEU A 128 -26.58 7.62 9.49
CA LEU A 128 -26.22 8.89 10.11
C LEU A 128 -26.09 9.99 9.05
N PRO A 129 -26.46 11.24 9.40
CA PRO A 129 -26.20 12.37 8.52
C PRO A 129 -24.68 12.63 8.41
N LEU A 130 -24.22 13.07 7.24
CA LEU A 130 -22.79 13.16 6.90
C LEU A 130 -22.01 14.09 7.84
N ASP A 131 -22.66 15.09 8.42
CA ASP A 131 -22.08 16.02 9.40
C ASP A 131 -21.58 15.26 10.65
N ARG A 132 -22.29 14.22 11.10
CA ARG A 132 -21.87 13.36 12.23
C ARG A 132 -20.64 12.55 11.91
N LEU A 133 -20.37 12.30 10.62
CA LEU A 133 -19.22 11.56 10.14
C LEU A 133 -18.07 12.49 9.68
N SER A 134 -18.21 13.81 9.79
CA SER A 134 -17.17 14.81 9.48
C SER A 134 -15.82 14.53 10.17
N PRO A 135 -14.69 15.00 9.61
CA PRO A 135 -14.57 15.82 8.39
C PRO A 135 -14.66 15.04 7.06
N GLU A 136 -14.31 13.75 7.05
CA GLU A 136 -14.24 12.90 5.85
C GLU A 136 -15.21 11.71 6.00
N PRO A 137 -16.51 11.93 5.78
CA PRO A 137 -17.53 10.93 6.03
C PRO A 137 -17.37 9.69 5.16
N TYR A 138 -16.96 9.83 3.90
CA TYR A 138 -16.81 8.69 3.02
C TYR A 138 -15.54 7.90 3.32
N LEU A 139 -14.49 8.51 3.89
CA LEU A 139 -13.37 7.73 4.45
C LEU A 139 -13.82 6.83 5.60
N LYS A 140 -14.72 7.33 6.46
CA LYS A 140 -15.26 6.53 7.56
C LYS A 140 -16.14 5.39 7.03
N LEU A 141 -17.11 5.69 6.18
CA LEU A 141 -18.02 4.68 5.61
C LEU A 141 -17.25 3.58 4.87
N SER A 142 -16.40 3.97 3.92
CA SER A 142 -15.58 3.02 3.17
C SER A 142 -14.57 2.30 4.05
N GLY A 143 -14.07 2.92 5.11
CA GLY A 143 -13.20 2.27 6.10
C GLY A 143 -13.87 1.09 6.80
N ILE A 144 -15.14 1.21 7.22
CA ILE A 144 -15.89 0.10 7.80
C ILE A 144 -16.11 -0.99 6.74
N ALA A 145 -16.50 -0.61 5.53
CA ALA A 145 -16.73 -1.54 4.42
C ALA A 145 -15.47 -2.33 4.06
N ILE A 146 -14.29 -1.70 4.05
CA ILE A 146 -13.01 -2.38 3.80
C ILE A 146 -12.73 -3.43 4.88
N VAL A 147 -12.92 -3.08 6.15
CA VAL A 147 -12.69 -4.03 7.25
C VAL A 147 -13.67 -5.21 7.17
N LEU A 148 -14.92 -4.96 6.77
CA LEU A 148 -15.91 -6.01 6.52
C LEU A 148 -15.50 -6.91 5.34
N GLY A 149 -15.07 -6.33 4.22
CA GLY A 149 -14.56 -7.06 3.05
C GLY A 149 -13.38 -7.95 3.43
N GLU A 150 -12.40 -7.44 4.18
CA GLU A 150 -11.26 -8.22 4.66
C GLU A 150 -11.66 -9.42 5.53
N VAL A 151 -12.67 -9.24 6.39
CA VAL A 151 -13.20 -10.32 7.24
C VAL A 151 -13.85 -11.41 6.38
N LEU A 152 -14.61 -11.01 5.35
CA LEU A 152 -15.25 -11.94 4.42
C LEU A 152 -14.20 -12.69 3.58
N GLU A 153 -13.13 -12.03 3.13
CA GLU A 153 -12.00 -12.68 2.46
C GLU A 153 -11.32 -13.71 3.36
N LYS A 154 -11.03 -13.35 4.62
CA LYS A 154 -10.43 -14.27 5.60
C LYS A 154 -11.36 -15.43 5.98
N ALA A 155 -12.67 -15.22 5.91
CA ALA A 155 -13.69 -16.26 6.07
C ALA A 155 -13.89 -17.12 4.81
N ASN A 156 -13.06 -16.96 3.78
CA ASN A 156 -13.14 -17.67 2.50
C ASN A 156 -14.49 -17.43 1.77
N ARG A 157 -15.05 -16.22 1.89
CA ARG A 157 -16.28 -15.75 1.23
C ARG A 157 -15.99 -14.59 0.28
N PRO A 158 -15.23 -14.84 -0.80
CA PRO A 158 -14.70 -13.78 -1.65
C PRO A 158 -15.74 -13.05 -2.49
N GLN A 159 -16.81 -13.72 -2.89
CA GLN A 159 -17.89 -13.10 -3.67
C GLN A 159 -18.59 -12.02 -2.84
N GLU A 160 -18.93 -12.33 -1.59
CA GLU A 160 -19.56 -11.34 -0.70
C GLU A 160 -18.60 -10.20 -0.35
N ALA A 161 -17.30 -10.48 -0.22
CA ALA A 161 -16.31 -9.42 -0.06
C ALA A 161 -16.28 -8.49 -1.28
N TYR A 162 -16.33 -9.07 -2.49
CA TYR A 162 -16.36 -8.33 -3.76
C TYR A 162 -17.57 -7.38 -3.81
N GLU A 163 -18.76 -7.88 -3.47
CA GLU A 163 -19.99 -7.08 -3.41
C GLU A 163 -19.91 -5.92 -2.40
N VAL A 164 -19.28 -6.13 -1.24
CA VAL A 164 -19.06 -5.08 -0.24
C VAL A 164 -18.11 -3.99 -0.78
N TYR A 165 -17.02 -4.38 -1.43
CA TYR A 165 -16.08 -3.42 -2.04
C TYR A 165 -16.72 -2.66 -3.21
N GLU A 166 -17.50 -3.34 -4.06
CA GLU A 166 -18.22 -2.71 -5.18
C GLU A 166 -19.24 -1.69 -4.66
N THR A 167 -20.01 -2.06 -3.63
CA THR A 167 -20.97 -1.14 -2.99
C THR A 167 -20.26 0.10 -2.42
N ALA A 168 -19.13 -0.09 -1.74
CA ALA A 168 -18.35 1.01 -1.19
C ALA A 168 -17.76 1.93 -2.29
N LEU A 169 -17.28 1.35 -3.39
CA LEU A 169 -16.80 2.11 -4.55
C LEU A 169 -17.95 2.90 -5.20
N ALA A 170 -19.12 2.30 -5.37
CA ALA A 170 -20.28 2.96 -5.96
C ALA A 170 -20.74 4.17 -5.12
N GLN A 171 -20.68 4.07 -3.78
CA GLN A 171 -20.95 5.19 -2.87
C GLN A 171 -19.95 6.33 -3.03
N LEU A 172 -18.66 6.02 -3.23
CA LEU A 172 -17.62 7.01 -3.48
C LEU A 172 -17.74 7.65 -4.87
N GLN A 173 -18.12 6.87 -5.89
CA GLN A 173 -18.31 7.39 -7.24
C GLN A 173 -19.55 8.30 -7.35
N ASN A 174 -20.58 8.02 -6.55
CA ASN A 174 -21.84 8.76 -6.54
C ASN A 174 -22.16 9.24 -5.12
N PRO A 175 -21.40 10.20 -4.58
CA PRO A 175 -21.63 10.69 -3.23
C PRO A 175 -23.00 11.39 -3.17
N SER A 176 -23.90 10.85 -2.34
CA SER A 176 -25.23 11.41 -2.14
C SER A 176 -25.30 12.07 -0.76
N PRO A 177 -25.71 13.35 -0.65
CA PRO A 177 -26.10 13.90 0.64
C PRO A 177 -27.35 13.12 1.10
N HIS A 178 -27.21 12.24 2.08
CA HIS A 178 -28.39 11.64 2.71
C HIS A 178 -29.28 12.76 3.24
N SER A 179 -30.57 12.73 2.85
CA SER A 179 -31.56 13.69 3.34
C SER A 179 -31.57 13.66 4.86
N PRO A 180 -31.60 14.82 5.54
CA PRO A 180 -31.78 14.84 6.97
C PRO A 180 -33.09 14.11 7.31
N VAL A 181 -32.99 13.13 8.22
CA VAL A 181 -34.19 12.59 8.89
C VAL A 181 -34.93 13.79 9.47
N PRO A 182 -36.22 14.00 9.15
CA PRO A 182 -36.95 15.14 9.66
C PRO A 182 -36.89 15.10 11.19
N ALA A 183 -36.50 16.23 11.79
CA ALA A 183 -36.49 16.39 13.23
C ALA A 183 -37.86 15.97 13.81
N PRO A 184 -37.91 15.31 14.98
CA PRO A 184 -39.18 15.02 15.63
C PRO A 184 -39.98 16.31 15.79
N PRO A 185 -41.31 16.29 15.57
CA PRO A 185 -42.11 17.50 15.60
C PRO A 185 -41.99 18.15 16.99
N SER A 186 -41.41 19.34 17.04
CA SER A 186 -41.52 20.22 18.20
C SER A 186 -43.01 20.51 18.45
N PRO A 187 -43.45 20.56 19.72
CA PRO A 187 -44.84 20.89 20.05
C PRO A 187 -45.18 22.27 19.48
N THR A 188 -46.16 22.26 18.56
CA THR A 188 -46.46 23.35 17.64
C THR A 188 -47.26 24.44 18.35
N ASN A 189 -46.77 25.68 18.32
CA ASN A 189 -47.61 26.86 18.52
C ASN A 189 -48.48 27.05 17.26
N PRO A 190 -49.81 27.19 17.36
CA PRO A 190 -50.71 27.21 16.21
C PRO A 190 -50.66 28.48 15.34
N ASP A 191 -49.93 29.52 15.74
CA ASP A 191 -49.96 30.84 15.06
C ASP A 191 -48.62 31.27 14.41
N ALA A 192 -47.67 30.36 14.20
CA ALA A 192 -46.42 30.72 13.53
C ALA A 192 -46.60 30.71 11.98
N PRO A 193 -46.24 31.80 11.27
CA PRO A 193 -46.27 31.81 9.81
C PRO A 193 -45.33 30.75 9.23
N SER A 194 -45.82 30.03 8.23
CA SER A 194 -45.11 28.94 7.56
C SER A 194 -43.71 29.40 7.13
N PRO A 195 -42.62 28.70 7.50
CA PRO A 195 -41.32 28.99 6.93
C PRO A 195 -41.40 28.78 5.41
N PRO A 196 -40.74 29.63 4.60
CA PRO A 196 -40.66 29.41 3.16
C PRO A 196 -40.08 28.02 2.91
N SER A 197 -40.74 27.26 2.04
CA SER A 197 -40.32 25.93 1.60
C SER A 197 -38.82 25.93 1.34
N PRO A 198 -38.03 24.99 1.90
CA PRO A 198 -36.62 24.91 1.58
C PRO A 198 -36.54 24.49 0.11
N GLU A 199 -36.21 25.45 -0.75
CA GLU A 199 -35.68 25.18 -2.08
C GLU A 199 -34.54 24.17 -1.91
N LEU A 200 -34.79 22.95 -2.40
CA LEU A 200 -33.94 21.79 -2.27
C LEU A 200 -32.69 22.00 -3.13
N THR A 201 -31.80 22.89 -2.71
CA THR A 201 -30.42 22.95 -3.19
C THR A 201 -29.76 21.66 -2.72
N ARG A 202 -29.85 20.63 -3.57
CA ARG A 202 -29.16 19.35 -3.44
C ARG A 202 -27.66 19.65 -3.46
N SER A 203 -27.11 20.03 -2.32
CA SER A 203 -25.69 20.26 -2.07
C SER A 203 -24.98 18.93 -2.32
N SER A 204 -24.49 18.73 -3.55
CA SER A 204 -23.66 17.57 -3.88
C SER A 204 -22.39 17.63 -3.05
N TYR A 205 -22.16 16.62 -2.21
CA TYR A 205 -20.92 16.51 -1.47
C TYR A 205 -19.77 16.24 -2.46
N THR A 206 -18.73 17.06 -2.42
CA THR A 206 -17.51 16.85 -3.23
C THR A 206 -16.49 16.08 -2.40
N LEU A 207 -16.06 14.92 -2.91
CA LEU A 207 -15.05 14.11 -2.23
C LEU A 207 -13.73 14.86 -2.02
N THR A 208 -13.11 14.65 -0.86
CA THR A 208 -11.74 15.13 -0.59
C THR A 208 -10.71 14.35 -1.41
N GLY A 209 -9.50 14.89 -1.56
CA GLY A 209 -8.38 14.18 -2.19
C GLY A 209 -8.16 12.77 -1.59
N PRO A 210 -8.05 12.62 -0.24
CA PRO A 210 -7.98 11.32 0.42
C PRO A 210 -9.15 10.38 0.11
N GLU A 211 -10.39 10.87 0.04
CA GLU A 211 -11.56 10.06 -0.32
C GLU A 211 -11.52 9.58 -1.78
N ARG A 212 -11.03 10.41 -2.70
CA ARG A 212 -10.82 10.01 -4.10
C ARG A 212 -9.71 8.95 -4.24
N VAL A 213 -8.61 9.12 -3.51
CA VAL A 213 -7.55 8.08 -3.43
C VAL A 213 -8.12 6.78 -2.86
N ARG A 214 -8.98 6.86 -1.84
CA ARG A 214 -9.68 5.69 -1.28
C ARG A 214 -10.52 4.97 -2.33
N ALA A 215 -11.24 5.70 -3.17
CA ALA A 215 -12.00 5.13 -4.28
C ALA A 215 -11.08 4.38 -5.26
N ALA A 216 -9.96 5.01 -5.64
CA ALA A 216 -8.96 4.40 -6.51
C ALA A 216 -8.36 3.12 -5.90
N THR A 217 -8.08 3.10 -4.59
CA THR A 217 -7.58 1.92 -3.86
C THR A 217 -8.60 0.79 -3.81
N ILE A 218 -9.88 1.09 -3.55
CA ILE A 218 -10.95 0.06 -3.55
C ILE A 218 -11.10 -0.53 -4.95
N SER A 219 -11.10 0.31 -5.99
CA SER A 219 -11.10 -0.18 -7.37
C SER A 219 -9.88 -1.04 -7.67
N PHE A 220 -8.69 -0.67 -7.19
CA PHE A 220 -7.48 -1.47 -7.38
C PHE A 220 -7.61 -2.84 -6.73
N LYS A 221 -8.16 -2.91 -5.52
CA LYS A 221 -8.49 -4.17 -4.84
C LYS A 221 -9.49 -5.01 -5.63
N LEU A 222 -10.53 -4.41 -6.20
CA LEU A 222 -11.49 -5.11 -7.06
C LEU A 222 -10.83 -5.70 -8.31
N ALA A 223 -9.86 -4.99 -8.93
CA ALA A 223 -9.05 -5.53 -10.02
C ALA A 223 -8.20 -6.74 -9.59
N GLU A 224 -7.59 -6.71 -8.40
CA GLU A 224 -6.83 -7.84 -7.88
C GLU A 224 -7.72 -9.06 -7.61
N MET A 225 -8.93 -8.83 -7.08
CA MET A 225 -9.92 -9.87 -6.89
C MET A 225 -10.37 -10.43 -8.24
N ALA A 226 -10.61 -9.58 -9.25
CA ALA A 226 -10.95 -10.03 -10.60
C ALA A 226 -9.87 -10.95 -11.21
N ASP A 227 -8.58 -10.62 -11.03
CA ASP A 227 -7.45 -11.49 -11.42
C ASP A 227 -7.47 -12.82 -10.66
N THR A 228 -7.60 -12.73 -9.32
CA THR A 228 -7.48 -13.88 -8.41
C THR A 228 -8.60 -14.90 -8.60
N TYR A 229 -9.83 -14.41 -8.78
CA TYR A 229 -11.02 -15.24 -8.98
C TYR A 229 -11.34 -15.48 -10.46
N THR A 230 -10.43 -15.12 -11.36
CA THR A 230 -10.55 -15.36 -12.80
C THR A 230 -11.86 -14.83 -13.39
N LEU A 231 -12.27 -13.64 -12.94
CA LEU A 231 -13.41 -12.93 -13.52
C LEU A 231 -13.11 -12.51 -14.97
N PRO A 232 -14.13 -12.16 -15.78
CA PRO A 232 -13.92 -11.71 -17.15
C PRO A 232 -12.90 -10.57 -17.23
N LEU A 233 -11.98 -10.64 -18.21
CA LEU A 233 -10.93 -9.64 -18.42
C LEU A 233 -11.43 -8.18 -18.46
N PRO A 234 -12.61 -7.86 -19.05
CA PRO A 234 -13.12 -6.49 -19.02
C PRO A 234 -13.39 -5.96 -17.61
N GLU A 235 -13.73 -6.81 -16.65
CA GLU A 235 -13.96 -6.39 -15.26
C GLU A 235 -12.65 -5.96 -14.59
N GLN A 236 -11.59 -6.74 -14.80
CA GLN A 236 -10.24 -6.39 -14.34
C GLN A 236 -9.76 -5.08 -15.00
N GLU A 237 -9.94 -4.95 -16.32
CA GLU A 237 -9.54 -3.75 -17.08
C GLU A 237 -10.25 -2.50 -16.57
N LYS A 238 -11.58 -2.55 -16.43
CA LYS A 238 -12.42 -1.47 -15.91
C LYS A 238 -11.87 -0.91 -14.60
N HIS A 239 -11.53 -1.79 -13.66
CA HIS A 239 -11.05 -1.39 -12.35
C HIS A 239 -9.62 -0.83 -12.38
N LEU A 240 -8.71 -1.42 -13.16
CA LEU A 240 -7.33 -0.92 -13.29
C LEU A 240 -7.29 0.45 -13.97
N VAL A 241 -8.10 0.64 -15.02
CA VAL A 241 -8.23 1.92 -15.72
C VAL A 241 -8.78 2.98 -14.78
N TYR A 242 -9.88 2.70 -14.07
CA TYR A 242 -10.43 3.65 -13.10
C TYR A 242 -9.40 4.05 -12.03
N THR A 243 -8.64 3.10 -11.48
CA THR A 243 -7.60 3.40 -10.49
C THR A 243 -6.57 4.38 -11.04
N VAL A 244 -6.00 4.10 -12.21
CA VAL A 244 -4.95 4.94 -12.80
C VAL A 244 -5.50 6.33 -13.14
N GLU A 245 -6.65 6.39 -13.80
CA GLU A 245 -7.27 7.67 -14.17
C GLU A 245 -7.59 8.52 -12.94
N GLU A 246 -8.15 7.91 -11.90
CA GLU A 246 -8.58 8.64 -10.72
C GLU A 246 -7.38 9.18 -9.92
N LEU A 247 -6.30 8.40 -9.80
CA LEU A 247 -5.05 8.88 -9.19
C LEU A 247 -4.44 10.03 -9.98
N LEU A 248 -4.40 9.93 -11.31
CA LEU A 248 -3.90 11.01 -12.16
C LEU A 248 -4.75 12.28 -12.05
N ARG A 249 -6.08 12.14 -11.97
CA ARG A 249 -6.97 13.29 -11.71
C ARG A 249 -6.70 13.90 -10.34
N VAL A 250 -6.54 13.11 -9.28
CA VAL A 250 -6.20 13.62 -7.93
C VAL A 250 -4.90 14.41 -7.95
N ILE A 251 -3.85 13.88 -8.59
CA ILE A 251 -2.54 14.54 -8.66
C ILE A 251 -2.65 15.84 -9.48
N ARG A 252 -3.33 15.81 -10.63
CA ARG A 252 -3.55 17.01 -11.45
C ARG A 252 -4.28 18.11 -10.67
N ASP A 253 -5.37 17.74 -9.99
CA ASP A 253 -6.20 18.69 -9.23
C ASP A 253 -5.41 19.26 -8.03
N TYR A 254 -4.54 18.45 -7.40
CA TYR A 254 -3.62 18.91 -6.36
C TYR A 254 -2.58 19.92 -6.88
N ASN A 255 -2.04 19.69 -8.08
CA ASN A 255 -1.08 20.61 -8.71
C ASN A 255 -1.74 21.86 -9.32
N GLY A 256 -3.06 22.05 -9.15
CA GLY A 256 -3.76 23.28 -9.54
C GLY A 256 -3.92 23.47 -11.06
N VAL A 257 -3.69 22.42 -11.86
CA VAL A 257 -3.88 22.48 -13.31
C VAL A 257 -5.39 22.36 -13.60
N ILE A 258 -6.11 23.49 -13.49
CA ILE A 258 -7.42 23.65 -14.14
C ILE A 258 -7.12 23.87 -15.62
N PRO A 259 -7.41 22.93 -16.53
CA PRO A 259 -7.23 23.20 -17.93
C PRO A 259 -8.27 24.24 -18.34
N ASN A 260 -7.83 25.45 -18.67
CA ASN A 260 -8.59 26.26 -19.61
C ASN A 260 -8.76 25.39 -20.85
N LYS A 261 -10.01 25.24 -21.29
CA LYS A 261 -10.48 24.28 -22.31
C LYS A 261 -9.85 24.45 -23.71
N SER A 262 -8.81 25.28 -23.85
CA SER A 262 -8.15 25.68 -25.09
C SER A 262 -6.71 25.17 -25.26
N GLU A 263 -6.13 24.48 -24.28
CA GLU A 263 -4.76 23.91 -24.39
C GLU A 263 -4.76 22.40 -24.12
N LEU A 264 -5.61 21.66 -24.82
CA LEU A 264 -5.59 20.18 -24.88
C LEU A 264 -4.69 19.69 -26.03
N GLU A 265 -3.68 20.47 -26.41
CA GLU A 265 -2.67 20.06 -27.38
C GLU A 265 -1.37 19.72 -26.64
N GLU A 266 -1.11 18.40 -26.54
CA GLU A 266 0.21 17.76 -26.47
C GLU A 266 1.26 18.32 -25.49
N GLN A 267 0.87 18.84 -24.33
CA GLN A 267 1.85 18.93 -23.25
C GLN A 267 1.98 17.53 -22.63
N GLU A 268 3.00 16.79 -23.06
CA GLU A 268 3.46 15.55 -22.45
C GLU A 268 3.88 15.87 -21.01
N VAL A 269 2.91 15.98 -20.09
CA VAL A 269 3.18 16.25 -18.67
C VAL A 269 3.95 15.07 -18.13
N ALA A 270 5.25 15.26 -17.94
CA ALA A 270 6.12 14.26 -17.38
C ALA A 270 5.67 13.96 -15.94
N LEU A 271 5.05 12.80 -15.71
CA LEU A 271 4.55 12.40 -14.38
C LEU A 271 5.64 12.41 -13.28
N GLY A 272 6.91 12.33 -13.68
CA GLY A 272 8.05 12.44 -12.77
C GLY A 272 8.31 13.84 -12.21
N GLU A 273 7.72 14.89 -12.79
CA GLU A 273 7.87 16.29 -12.38
C GLU A 273 6.73 16.79 -11.51
N LEU A 274 5.65 16.01 -11.38
CA LEU A 274 4.49 16.37 -10.57
C LEU A 274 4.79 16.28 -9.07
N GLU A 275 4.35 17.28 -8.32
CA GLU A 275 4.38 17.22 -6.87
C GLU A 275 3.28 16.29 -6.36
N LEU A 276 3.67 15.32 -5.53
CA LEU A 276 2.71 14.42 -4.89
C LEU A 276 2.27 15.01 -3.56
N PRO A 277 0.95 14.99 -3.25
CA PRO A 277 0.48 15.32 -1.92
C PRO A 277 1.17 14.46 -0.85
N SER A 278 1.34 14.98 0.36
CA SER A 278 2.01 14.26 1.45
C SER A 278 1.29 12.96 1.88
N TRP A 279 0.02 12.84 1.55
CA TRP A 279 -0.81 11.65 1.77
C TRP A 279 -0.79 10.64 0.61
N VAL A 280 -0.05 10.92 -0.47
CA VAL A 280 0.14 10.01 -1.62
C VAL A 280 1.63 9.71 -1.77
N SER A 281 1.99 8.44 -1.66
CA SER A 281 3.35 7.98 -1.92
C SER A 281 3.59 7.77 -3.42
N LYS A 282 4.87 7.74 -3.83
CA LYS A 282 5.24 7.38 -5.20
C LYS A 282 4.71 6.01 -5.61
N LEU A 283 4.71 5.06 -4.68
CA LEU A 283 4.27 3.69 -4.94
C LEU A 283 2.77 3.59 -5.18
N ASP A 284 1.97 4.47 -4.56
CA ASP A 284 0.51 4.52 -4.76
C ASP A 284 0.13 4.82 -6.21
N LEU A 285 1.00 5.52 -6.96
CA LEU A 285 0.82 5.76 -8.40
C LEU A 285 1.53 4.70 -9.27
N VAL A 286 2.74 4.32 -8.88
CA VAL A 286 3.60 3.44 -9.69
C VAL A 286 3.06 2.01 -9.78
N VAL A 287 2.55 1.46 -8.68
CA VAL A 287 2.06 0.07 -8.64
C VAL A 287 0.82 -0.11 -9.52
N PRO A 288 -0.19 0.79 -9.50
CA PRO A 288 -1.31 0.73 -10.45
C PRO A 288 -0.88 0.87 -11.91
N LEU A 289 0.02 1.80 -12.24
CA LEU A 289 0.56 1.96 -13.60
C LEU A 289 1.24 0.68 -14.09
N GLU A 290 2.11 0.10 -13.26
CA GLU A 290 2.75 -1.17 -13.56
C GLU A 290 1.73 -2.30 -13.76
N THR A 291 0.74 -2.39 -12.87
CA THR A 291 -0.24 -3.47 -12.89
C THR A 291 -1.12 -3.39 -14.14
N LEU A 292 -1.54 -2.19 -14.53
CA LEU A 292 -2.27 -1.96 -15.79
C LEU A 292 -1.38 -2.25 -17.00
N GLY A 293 -0.11 -1.85 -16.98
CA GLY A 293 0.86 -2.21 -18.01
C GLY A 293 1.02 -3.73 -18.15
N GLY A 294 1.11 -4.43 -17.02
CA GLY A 294 1.17 -5.90 -16.97
C GLY A 294 -0.09 -6.57 -17.48
N PHE A 295 -1.26 -6.00 -17.21
CA PHE A 295 -2.54 -6.46 -17.77
C PHE A 295 -2.54 -6.33 -19.30
N TYR A 296 -2.14 -5.17 -19.85
CA TYR A 296 -2.05 -4.97 -21.30
C TYR A 296 -0.99 -5.84 -21.97
N GLY A 297 0.15 -6.04 -21.34
CA GLY A 297 1.17 -6.98 -21.82
C GLY A 297 0.63 -8.42 -21.89
N LYS A 298 -0.14 -8.87 -20.89
CA LYS A 298 -0.72 -10.23 -20.88
C LYS A 298 -1.86 -10.42 -21.89
N THR A 299 -2.60 -9.37 -22.20
CA THR A 299 -3.74 -9.40 -23.13
C THR A 299 -3.36 -9.11 -24.59
N GLY A 300 -2.06 -8.96 -24.87
CA GLY A 300 -1.53 -8.71 -26.22
C GLY A 300 -1.64 -7.25 -26.68
N LYS A 301 -2.11 -6.36 -25.80
CA LYS A 301 -2.23 -4.91 -25.97
C LYS A 301 -0.88 -4.20 -25.67
N GLU A 302 0.20 -4.72 -26.25
CA GLU A 302 1.59 -4.35 -25.94
C GLU A 302 1.89 -2.86 -26.16
N GLU A 303 1.26 -2.25 -27.16
CA GLU A 303 1.36 -0.83 -27.46
C GLU A 303 0.92 0.10 -26.32
N PHE A 304 0.06 -0.38 -25.41
CA PHE A 304 -0.36 0.35 -24.21
C PHE A 304 0.54 0.05 -23.00
N ALA A 305 1.14 -1.13 -22.95
CA ALA A 305 1.97 -1.56 -21.82
C ALA A 305 3.27 -0.74 -21.71
N VAL A 306 3.97 -0.54 -22.83
CA VAL A 306 5.27 0.16 -22.85
C VAL A 306 5.17 1.59 -22.32
N PRO A 307 4.25 2.46 -22.79
CA PRO A 307 4.07 3.79 -22.23
C PRO A 307 3.81 3.78 -20.73
N LEU A 308 2.94 2.88 -20.23
CA LEU A 308 2.64 2.79 -18.79
C LEU A 308 3.87 2.45 -17.94
N TYR A 309 4.72 1.54 -18.41
CA TYR A 309 5.98 1.23 -17.73
C TYR A 309 6.96 2.40 -17.74
N LEU A 310 7.08 3.12 -18.87
CA LEU A 310 7.93 4.30 -18.96
C LEU A 310 7.43 5.44 -18.06
N SER A 311 6.11 5.66 -18.02
CA SER A 311 5.43 6.56 -17.09
C SER A 311 5.71 6.19 -15.63
N ALA A 312 5.65 4.91 -15.27
CA ALA A 312 5.97 4.47 -13.92
C ALA A 312 7.46 4.70 -13.57
N LEU A 313 8.38 4.47 -14.53
CA LEU A 313 9.81 4.72 -14.33
C LEU A 313 10.16 6.20 -14.19
N SER A 314 9.42 7.10 -14.85
CA SER A 314 9.64 8.55 -14.72
C SER A 314 9.30 9.03 -13.30
N VAL A 315 8.23 8.51 -12.69
CA VAL A 315 7.85 8.79 -11.28
C VAL A 315 8.92 8.30 -10.31
N LEU A 316 9.52 7.14 -10.60
CA LEU A 316 10.58 6.52 -9.81
C LEU A 316 11.97 7.14 -10.01
N SER A 317 12.09 8.28 -10.72
CA SER A 317 13.35 8.93 -11.06
C SER A 317 14.40 8.79 -9.94
N PRO A 318 15.58 8.21 -10.24
CA PRO A 318 16.52 7.76 -9.24
C PRO A 318 17.13 8.96 -8.50
N SER A 319 16.56 9.28 -7.34
CA SER A 319 17.21 10.15 -6.37
C SER A 319 18.10 9.30 -5.45
N ARG A 320 19.23 9.85 -5.01
CA ARG A 320 20.09 9.18 -4.00
C ARG A 320 19.34 8.88 -2.69
N ARG A 321 18.18 9.52 -2.46
CA ARG A 321 17.32 9.39 -1.28
C ARG A 321 16.19 8.37 -1.43
N SER A 322 16.07 7.68 -2.57
CA SER A 322 15.03 6.66 -2.75
C SER A 322 15.21 5.49 -1.78
N THR A 323 14.10 4.98 -1.25
CA THR A 323 14.09 3.81 -0.36
C THR A 323 14.49 2.54 -1.13
N VAL A 324 14.94 1.52 -0.40
CA VAL A 324 15.26 0.19 -0.97
C VAL A 324 14.08 -0.34 -1.78
N GLU A 325 12.87 -0.30 -1.21
CA GLU A 325 11.62 -0.70 -1.86
C GLU A 325 11.39 0.04 -3.20
N THR A 326 11.52 1.37 -3.20
CA THR A 326 11.34 2.19 -4.42
C THR A 326 12.32 1.79 -5.53
N ARG A 327 13.58 1.49 -5.17
CA ARG A 327 14.60 1.07 -6.14
C ARG A 327 14.33 -0.33 -6.67
N CYS A 328 13.95 -1.26 -5.80
CA CYS A 328 13.58 -2.62 -6.20
C CYS A 328 12.35 -2.61 -7.11
N GLN A 329 11.36 -1.76 -6.83
CA GLN A 329 10.21 -1.54 -7.68
C GLN A 329 10.63 -1.01 -9.07
N GLY A 330 11.56 -0.07 -9.13
CA GLY A 330 12.10 0.43 -10.40
C GLY A 330 12.77 -0.66 -11.23
N ALA A 331 13.61 -1.50 -10.60
CA ALA A 331 14.23 -2.63 -11.28
C ALA A 331 13.19 -3.65 -11.78
N HIS A 332 12.13 -3.89 -11.00
CA HIS A 332 11.03 -4.78 -11.37
C HIS A 332 10.31 -4.28 -12.63
N ILE A 333 10.00 -2.99 -12.71
CA ILE A 333 9.37 -2.38 -13.89
C ILE A 333 10.29 -2.43 -15.10
N MET A 334 11.60 -2.19 -14.95
CA MET A 334 12.55 -2.33 -16.05
C MET A 334 12.57 -3.76 -16.63
N ASN A 335 12.49 -4.78 -15.78
CA ASN A 335 12.38 -6.17 -16.20
C ASN A 335 11.05 -6.47 -16.91
N SER A 336 9.93 -5.93 -16.41
CA SER A 336 8.62 -6.06 -17.04
C SER A 336 8.58 -5.37 -18.41
N LEU A 337 9.14 -4.17 -18.53
CA LEU A 337 9.30 -3.44 -19.79
C LEU A 337 10.14 -4.21 -20.80
N ALA A 338 11.26 -4.80 -20.38
CA ALA A 338 12.06 -5.65 -21.24
C ALA A 338 11.28 -6.87 -21.75
N SER A 339 10.46 -7.48 -20.90
CA SER A 339 9.58 -8.60 -21.28
C SER A 339 8.50 -8.18 -22.28
N SER A 340 7.97 -6.96 -22.13
CA SER A 340 7.06 -6.33 -23.10
C SER A 340 7.74 -6.20 -24.47
N LEU A 341 8.95 -5.65 -24.48
CA LEU A 341 9.73 -5.44 -25.70
C LEU A 341 10.01 -6.73 -26.49
N THR A 342 10.13 -7.88 -25.81
CA THR A 342 10.38 -9.19 -26.44
C THR A 342 9.13 -9.92 -26.94
N GLN A 343 7.91 -9.39 -26.73
CA GLN A 343 6.69 -10.02 -27.25
C GLN A 343 6.62 -10.07 -28.78
N LYS A 344 7.01 -8.96 -29.43
CA LYS A 344 7.13 -8.82 -30.88
C LYS A 344 8.59 -8.50 -31.21
N PRO A 345 9.49 -9.50 -31.20
CA PRO A 345 10.92 -9.25 -31.21
C PRO A 345 11.39 -8.73 -32.57
N THR A 346 11.93 -7.50 -32.58
CA THR A 346 12.78 -6.97 -33.66
C THR A 346 14.22 -6.86 -33.15
N PRO A 347 15.24 -6.77 -34.01
CA PRO A 347 16.61 -6.50 -33.58
C PRO A 347 16.72 -5.28 -32.65
N GLU A 348 15.99 -4.21 -32.95
CA GLU A 348 15.96 -2.96 -32.17
C GLU A 348 15.29 -3.18 -30.81
N ARG A 349 14.10 -3.79 -30.78
CA ARG A 349 13.38 -4.07 -29.53
C ARG A 349 14.16 -5.03 -28.62
N ARG A 350 14.84 -6.04 -29.18
CA ARG A 350 15.73 -6.93 -28.42
C ARG A 350 16.89 -6.17 -27.80
N LYS A 351 17.53 -5.27 -28.56
CA LYS A 351 18.61 -4.42 -28.04
C LYS A 351 18.11 -3.51 -26.91
N GLN A 352 16.93 -2.90 -27.07
CA GLN A 352 16.30 -2.09 -26.02
C GLN A 352 15.96 -2.93 -24.77
N ALA A 353 15.41 -4.13 -24.94
CA ALA A 353 15.12 -5.04 -23.84
C ALA A 353 16.39 -5.40 -23.05
N GLU A 354 17.49 -5.68 -23.75
CA GLU A 354 18.77 -5.96 -23.08
C GLU A 354 19.27 -4.78 -22.26
N ILE A 355 19.17 -3.56 -22.80
CA ILE A 355 19.56 -2.33 -22.09
C ILE A 355 18.76 -2.19 -20.78
N TRP A 356 17.45 -2.38 -20.84
CA TRP A 356 16.58 -2.30 -19.66
C TRP A 356 16.90 -3.37 -18.60
N LEU A 357 17.17 -4.61 -19.01
CA LEU A 357 17.57 -5.67 -18.08
C LEU A 357 18.92 -5.36 -17.42
N ARG A 358 19.91 -4.88 -18.18
CA ARG A 358 21.20 -4.48 -17.61
C ARG A 358 21.05 -3.33 -16.62
N LYS A 359 20.19 -2.35 -16.92
CA LYS A 359 19.86 -1.26 -15.99
C LYS A 359 19.18 -1.79 -14.72
N ALA A 360 18.27 -2.75 -14.83
CA ALA A 360 17.65 -3.41 -13.70
C ALA A 360 18.69 -4.08 -12.80
N LEU A 361 19.63 -4.85 -13.38
CA LEU A 361 20.72 -5.49 -12.64
C LEU A 361 21.60 -4.46 -11.90
N HIS A 362 21.95 -3.36 -12.57
CA HIS A 362 22.73 -2.29 -11.96
C HIS A 362 22.01 -1.67 -10.76
N VAL A 363 20.73 -1.32 -10.91
CA VAL A 363 19.91 -0.78 -9.81
C VAL A 363 19.82 -1.77 -8.64
N ILE A 364 19.65 -3.06 -8.92
CA ILE A 364 19.61 -4.09 -7.88
C ILE A 364 20.95 -4.16 -7.12
N ASP A 365 22.08 -4.16 -7.82
CA ASP A 365 23.40 -4.24 -7.18
C ASP A 365 23.70 -3.00 -6.33
N GLU A 366 23.44 -1.80 -6.85
CA GLU A 366 23.53 -0.54 -6.08
C GLU A 366 22.60 -0.55 -4.86
N THR A 367 21.41 -1.12 -4.98
CA THR A 367 20.45 -1.18 -3.86
C THR A 367 20.93 -2.13 -2.77
N LYS A 368 21.52 -3.28 -3.16
CA LYS A 368 22.13 -4.22 -2.21
C LYS A 368 23.30 -3.61 -1.46
N THR A 369 24.14 -2.81 -2.13
CA THR A 369 25.26 -2.13 -1.45
C THR A 369 24.75 -1.10 -0.44
N VAL A 370 23.77 -0.27 -0.82
CA VAL A 370 23.13 0.70 0.10
C VAL A 370 22.49 0.01 1.30
N ALA A 371 21.74 -1.07 1.09
CA ALA A 371 21.08 -1.81 2.17
C ALA A 371 22.09 -2.40 3.17
N LYS A 372 23.23 -2.91 2.69
CA LYS A 372 24.33 -3.39 3.56
C LYS A 372 24.92 -2.27 4.41
N HIS A 373 25.11 -1.08 3.83
CA HIS A 373 25.68 0.06 4.56
C HIS A 373 24.75 0.65 5.62
N GLN A 374 23.44 0.50 5.46
CA GLN A 374 22.45 1.05 6.39
C GLN A 374 22.23 0.18 7.65
N ASN A 375 22.88 -0.99 7.78
CA ASN A 375 22.71 -1.93 8.90
C ASN A 375 21.22 -2.15 9.27
N SER A 376 20.34 -2.18 8.27
CA SER A 376 18.91 -2.33 8.52
C SER A 376 18.63 -3.74 9.05
N PRO A 377 17.99 -3.90 10.22
CA PRO A 377 17.61 -5.21 10.74
C PRO A 377 16.58 -5.93 9.85
N THR A 378 15.93 -5.21 8.93
CA THR A 378 14.97 -5.73 7.95
C THR A 378 15.56 -5.83 6.53
N ALA A 379 16.87 -5.63 6.36
CA ALA A 379 17.50 -5.57 5.03
C ALA A 379 17.19 -6.77 4.13
N SER A 380 17.07 -7.98 4.69
CA SER A 380 16.73 -9.18 3.91
C SER A 380 15.29 -9.19 3.42
N GLU A 381 14.36 -8.64 4.20
CA GLU A 381 12.96 -8.51 3.83
C GLU A 381 12.79 -7.38 2.80
N ASP A 382 13.43 -6.24 3.04
CA ASP A 382 13.41 -5.07 2.16
C ASP A 382 13.99 -5.38 0.76
N LEU A 383 14.98 -6.29 0.69
CA LEU A 383 15.60 -6.72 -0.57
C LEU A 383 14.84 -7.86 -1.27
N GLY A 384 13.80 -8.44 -0.66
CA GLY A 384 13.10 -9.61 -1.20
C GLY A 384 12.64 -9.41 -2.66
N GLN A 385 12.09 -8.24 -2.98
CA GLN A 385 11.68 -7.89 -4.33
C GLN A 385 12.86 -7.78 -5.30
N CYS A 386 13.97 -7.14 -4.89
CA CYS A 386 15.18 -7.05 -5.69
C CYS A 386 15.76 -8.43 -6.00
N GLU A 387 15.79 -9.33 -5.01
CA GLU A 387 16.34 -10.68 -5.16
C GLU A 387 15.49 -11.55 -6.08
N LEU A 388 14.16 -11.41 -6.01
CA LEU A 388 13.22 -12.05 -6.92
C LEU A 388 13.39 -11.51 -8.35
N THR A 389 13.43 -10.19 -8.48
CA THR A 389 13.61 -9.50 -9.78
C THR A 389 14.95 -9.88 -10.41
N LEU A 390 16.01 -10.03 -9.63
CA LEU A 390 17.32 -10.48 -10.09
C LEU A 390 17.23 -11.86 -10.75
N ALA A 391 16.52 -12.81 -10.12
CA ALA A 391 16.36 -14.15 -10.67
C ALA A 391 15.71 -14.13 -12.06
N VAL A 392 14.63 -13.34 -12.20
CA VAL A 392 13.86 -13.19 -13.45
C VAL A 392 14.64 -12.43 -14.51
N ALA A 393 15.31 -11.34 -14.15
CA ALA A 393 16.10 -10.54 -15.09
C ALA A 393 17.29 -11.32 -15.67
N LEU A 394 17.95 -12.15 -14.85
CA LEU A 394 18.99 -13.07 -15.31
C LEU A 394 18.43 -14.12 -16.30
N PHE A 395 17.21 -14.63 -16.06
CA PHE A 395 16.57 -15.57 -16.98
C PHE A 395 16.26 -14.90 -18.32
N ASN A 396 15.66 -13.71 -18.29
CA ASN A 396 15.30 -12.93 -19.47
C ASN A 396 16.53 -12.54 -20.31
N LEU A 397 17.68 -12.27 -19.68
CA LEU A 397 18.96 -12.08 -20.38
C LEU A 397 19.42 -13.35 -21.10
N GLY A 398 19.23 -14.51 -20.46
CA GLY A 398 19.46 -15.81 -21.09
C GLY A 398 18.61 -16.00 -22.35
N GLU A 399 17.31 -15.69 -22.28
CA GLU A 399 16.40 -15.75 -23.43
C GLU A 399 16.83 -14.82 -24.55
N LEU A 400 17.23 -13.58 -24.24
CA LEU A 400 17.72 -12.63 -25.25
C LEU A 400 18.98 -13.15 -25.96
N ARG A 401 19.91 -13.76 -25.22
CA ARG A 401 21.14 -14.33 -25.78
C ARG A 401 20.89 -15.57 -26.62
N GLU A 402 20.00 -16.44 -26.15
CA GLU A 402 19.56 -17.61 -26.93
C GLU A 402 18.87 -17.18 -28.22
N MET A 403 17.98 -16.19 -28.18
CA MET A 403 17.35 -15.61 -29.39
C MET A 403 18.36 -14.94 -30.33
N ALA A 404 19.54 -14.54 -29.84
CA ALA A 404 20.62 -14.00 -30.66
C ALA A 404 21.55 -15.08 -31.23
N GLY A 405 21.33 -16.35 -30.91
CA GLY A 405 22.21 -17.47 -31.29
C GLY A 405 23.47 -17.59 -30.41
N ASP A 406 23.60 -16.75 -29.38
CA ASP A 406 24.72 -16.74 -28.44
C ASP A 406 24.47 -17.75 -27.30
N ASN A 407 24.53 -19.03 -27.65
CA ASN A 407 24.25 -20.14 -26.74
C ASN A 407 25.22 -20.20 -25.55
N HIS A 408 26.44 -19.68 -25.72
CA HIS A 408 27.44 -19.65 -24.67
C HIS A 408 27.07 -18.66 -23.56
N ASP A 409 26.75 -17.41 -23.92
CA ASP A 409 26.34 -16.43 -22.91
C ASP A 409 24.94 -16.74 -22.38
N ALA A 410 24.03 -17.28 -23.20
CA ALA A 410 22.73 -17.77 -22.73
C ALA A 410 22.88 -18.78 -21.58
N ARG A 411 23.78 -19.76 -21.72
CA ARG A 411 24.08 -20.75 -20.68
C ARG A 411 24.57 -20.10 -19.39
N LYS A 412 25.44 -19.09 -19.47
CA LYS A 412 25.92 -18.36 -18.29
C LYS A 412 24.77 -17.69 -17.54
N TRP A 413 23.90 -16.98 -18.26
CA TRP A 413 22.77 -16.27 -17.68
C TRP A 413 21.73 -17.20 -17.07
N TYR A 414 21.36 -18.29 -17.76
CA TYR A 414 20.45 -19.29 -17.19
C TYR A 414 21.04 -19.98 -15.95
N THR A 415 22.34 -20.26 -15.93
CA THR A 415 23.01 -20.83 -14.75
C THR A 415 22.95 -19.87 -13.56
N ALA A 416 23.22 -18.58 -13.80
CA ALA A 416 23.11 -17.54 -12.77
C ALA A 416 21.67 -17.39 -12.26
N SER A 417 20.68 -17.38 -13.16
CA SER A 417 19.26 -17.33 -12.82
C SER A 417 18.82 -18.54 -11.98
N ARG A 418 19.25 -19.75 -12.35
CA ARG A 418 18.99 -20.98 -11.59
C ARG A 418 19.54 -20.88 -10.17
N LYS A 419 20.80 -20.47 -10.02
CA LYS A 419 21.45 -20.29 -8.73
C LYS A 419 20.70 -19.28 -7.87
N GLN A 420 20.38 -18.12 -8.44
CA GLN A 420 19.64 -17.07 -7.75
C GLN A 420 18.23 -17.55 -7.34
N SER A 421 17.51 -18.20 -8.24
CA SER A 421 16.19 -18.79 -7.98
C SER A 421 16.23 -19.79 -6.81
N SER A 422 17.30 -20.58 -6.72
CA SER A 422 17.50 -21.50 -5.59
C SER A 422 17.74 -20.76 -4.27
N ILE A 423 18.51 -19.65 -4.28
CA ILE A 423 18.76 -18.81 -3.10
C ILE A 423 17.45 -18.22 -2.56
N VAL A 424 16.61 -17.68 -3.45
CA VAL A 424 15.33 -17.05 -3.08
C VAL A 424 14.17 -18.05 -2.97
N LYS A 425 14.45 -19.35 -3.07
CA LYS A 425 13.45 -20.43 -3.02
C LYS A 425 12.32 -20.30 -4.07
N LEU A 426 12.63 -19.72 -5.22
CA LEU A 426 11.74 -19.66 -6.38
C LEU A 426 11.82 -20.96 -7.18
N ARG A 427 11.05 -21.97 -6.77
CA ARG A 427 11.02 -23.30 -7.39
C ARG A 427 10.81 -23.27 -8.91
N GLU A 428 9.88 -22.44 -9.37
CA GLU A 428 9.53 -22.30 -10.78
C GLU A 428 10.72 -21.78 -11.60
N GLY A 429 11.44 -20.78 -11.07
CA GLY A 429 12.63 -20.23 -11.71
C GLY A 429 13.75 -21.26 -11.86
N VAL A 430 13.92 -22.15 -10.87
CA VAL A 430 14.87 -23.27 -10.97
C VAL A 430 14.48 -24.23 -12.08
N ILE A 431 13.21 -24.65 -12.14
CA ILE A 431 12.70 -25.59 -13.15
C ILE A 431 12.88 -25.02 -14.55
N GLU A 432 12.50 -23.76 -14.75
CA GLU A 432 12.52 -23.11 -16.07
C GLU A 432 13.95 -22.89 -16.55
N ALA A 433 14.86 -22.48 -15.65
CA ALA A 433 16.28 -22.40 -15.97
C ALA A 433 16.89 -23.78 -16.31
N ASP A 434 16.51 -24.84 -15.60
CA ASP A 434 16.94 -26.21 -15.92
C ASP A 434 16.45 -26.67 -17.30
N VAL A 435 15.19 -26.36 -17.64
CA VAL A 435 14.62 -26.67 -18.96
C VAL A 435 15.40 -25.95 -20.06
N ALA A 436 15.67 -24.65 -19.88
CA ALA A 436 16.43 -23.85 -20.84
C ALA A 436 17.86 -24.38 -21.01
N LEU A 437 18.56 -24.71 -19.91
CA LEU A 437 19.92 -25.27 -19.96
C LEU A 437 19.98 -26.60 -20.71
N ARG A 438 19.01 -27.51 -20.47
CA ARG A 438 18.92 -28.79 -21.20
C ARG A 438 18.63 -28.58 -22.69
N ARG A 439 17.85 -27.56 -23.03
CA ARG A 439 17.58 -27.20 -24.44
C ARG A 439 18.87 -26.80 -25.14
N LEU A 440 19.69 -25.94 -24.53
CA LEU A 440 20.99 -25.54 -25.08
C LEU A 440 21.98 -26.71 -25.22
N GLU A 441 21.95 -27.68 -24.29
CA GLU A 441 22.79 -28.88 -24.39
C GLU A 441 22.43 -29.78 -25.58
N LYS A 442 21.14 -29.91 -25.89
CA LYS A 442 20.69 -30.70 -27.04
C LYS A 442 21.12 -30.04 -28.35
N THR A 443 20.97 -28.72 -28.47
CA THR A 443 21.41 -27.98 -29.67
C THR A 443 22.93 -28.10 -29.86
N SER A 444 23.73 -28.02 -28.79
CA SER A 444 25.18 -28.17 -28.93
C SER A 444 25.64 -29.56 -29.40
N LYS A 445 24.82 -30.60 -29.20
CA LYS A 445 25.12 -31.97 -29.65
C LYS A 445 24.65 -32.26 -31.08
N SER A 446 23.71 -31.47 -31.62
CA SER A 446 23.28 -31.60 -33.02
C SER A 446 24.23 -30.90 -34.00
N ASP A 447 25.03 -29.95 -33.51
CA ASP A 447 25.96 -29.15 -34.31
C ASP A 447 27.37 -29.76 -34.41
N THR A 448 27.61 -30.86 -33.68
CA THR A 448 28.84 -31.69 -33.69
C THR A 448 28.57 -33.03 -34.34
#